data_AF-A0A7C6RKK5-F1
#
_entry.id   AF-A0A7C6RKK5-F1
#
_cell.length_a   1.000
_cell.length_b   1.000
_cell.length_c   1.000
_cell.angle_alpha   90.00
_cell.angle_beta   90.00
_cell.angle_gamma   90.00
#
_symmetry.space_group_name_H-M   'P 1'
#
loop_
_entity.id
_entity.type
_entity.pdbx_description
1 polymer ?
#
loop_
_entity_poly.entity_id
_entity_poly.type
_entity_poly.pdbx_seq_one_letter_code
_entity_poly.pdbx_strand_id
1 'polypeptide(L)'
;MLLDTCRTCGKPLKQSGKGRKRRYCGIPCRRAQETAVDRLRAALAGVEAEIERHNAHPSAWGAHRLPHLLPKRDRLARELGELQR
;
A
#
# COMPACT_ATOMS: atom_id res chain seq x y z
N MET A 1 -5.39 26.29 -15.70
CA MET A 1 -6.17 25.35 -14.87
C MET A 1 -5.31 24.13 -14.63
N LEU A 2 -4.86 23.87 -13.40
CA LEU A 2 -4.18 22.61 -13.06
C LEU A 2 -5.23 21.49 -13.12
N LEU A 3 -5.14 20.65 -14.15
CA LEU A 3 -5.95 19.43 -14.23
C LEU A 3 -5.37 18.45 -13.20
N ASP A 4 -6.11 18.20 -12.12
CA ASP A 4 -5.79 17.10 -11.21
C ASP A 4 -5.85 15.78 -12.00
N THR A 5 -4.92 14.86 -11.74
CA THR A 5 -4.87 13.55 -12.41
C THR A 5 -5.42 12.45 -11.52
N CYS A 6 -5.98 11.40 -12.13
CA CYS A 6 -6.42 10.20 -11.42
C CYS A 6 -5.23 9.54 -10.72
N ARG A 7 -5.32 9.31 -9.40
CA ARG A 7 -4.24 8.68 -8.62
C ARG A 7 -3.91 7.25 -9.06
N THR A 8 -4.83 6.58 -9.75
CA THR A 8 -4.65 5.18 -10.18
C THR A 8 -4.16 5.05 -11.61
N CYS A 9 -4.66 5.88 -12.53
CA CYS A 9 -4.38 5.72 -13.97
C CYS A 9 -3.77 6.96 -14.64
N GLY A 10 -3.49 8.03 -13.88
CA GLY A 10 -2.86 9.25 -14.38
C GLY A 10 -3.73 10.11 -15.31
N LYS A 11 -4.90 9.64 -15.74
CA LYS A 11 -5.78 10.38 -16.65
C LYS A 11 -6.24 11.72 -16.05
N PRO A 12 -6.33 12.80 -16.84
CA PRO A 12 -6.81 14.08 -16.36
C PRO A 12 -8.25 13.98 -15.87
N LEU A 13 -8.52 14.54 -14.70
CA LEU A 13 -9.85 14.60 -14.11
C LEU A 13 -10.56 15.84 -14.64
N LYS A 14 -11.68 15.63 -15.33
CA LYS A 14 -12.62 16.71 -15.63
C LYS A 14 -13.44 17.00 -14.37
N GLN A 15 -13.22 18.17 -13.76
CA GLN A 15 -14.04 18.68 -12.66
C GLN A 15 -14.96 19.78 -13.20
N SER A 16 -16.26 19.53 -13.22
CA SER A 16 -17.26 20.44 -13.80
C SER A 16 -17.79 21.51 -12.83
N GLY A 17 -17.40 21.53 -11.56
CA GLY A 17 -17.94 22.47 -10.57
C GLY A 17 -17.07 22.72 -9.33
N LYS A 18 -17.56 23.57 -8.42
CA LYS A 18 -16.88 24.00 -7.17
C LYS A 18 -16.94 22.97 -6.01
N GLY A 19 -17.27 21.71 -6.30
CA GLY A 19 -17.37 20.65 -5.30
C GLY A 19 -16.00 20.09 -4.86
N ARG A 20 -16.05 19.05 -4.00
CA ARG A 20 -14.84 18.33 -3.54
C ARG A 20 -14.05 17.82 -4.74
N LYS A 21 -12.74 18.10 -4.74
CA LYS A 21 -11.81 17.63 -5.77
C LYS A 21 -11.89 16.11 -5.91
N ARG A 22 -12.08 15.64 -7.14
CA ARG A 22 -12.04 14.21 -7.45
C ARG A 22 -10.60 13.71 -7.32
N ARG A 23 -10.42 12.51 -6.77
CA ARG A 23 -9.13 11.81 -6.72
C ARG A 23 -8.98 10.73 -7.79
N TYR A 24 -10.11 10.28 -8.34
CA TYR A 24 -10.18 9.18 -9.29
C TYR A 24 -11.12 9.54 -10.44
N CYS A 25 -10.86 9.02 -11.64
CA CYS A 25 -11.69 9.29 -12.82
C CYS A 25 -13.05 8.58 -12.76
N GLY A 26 -13.20 7.56 -11.90
CA GLY A 26 -14.43 6.84 -11.69
C GLY A 26 -14.30 5.75 -10.62
N ILE A 27 -15.40 5.03 -10.41
CA ILE A 27 -15.50 3.91 -9.46
C ILE A 27 -14.45 2.82 -9.73
N PRO A 28 -14.15 2.41 -10.98
CA PRO A 28 -13.16 1.36 -11.23
C PRO A 28 -11.75 1.70 -10.71
N CYS A 29 -11.27 2.91 -10.96
CA CYS A 29 -9.96 3.35 -10.46
C CYS A 29 -9.94 3.46 -8.94
N ARG A 30 -11.03 3.96 -8.34
CA ARG A 30 -11.16 3.98 -6.88
C ARG A 30 -11.06 2.57 -6.29
N ARG A 31 -11.82 1.60 -6.82
CA ARG A 31 -11.79 0.21 -6.35
C ARG A 31 -10.43 -0.45 -6.57
N ALA A 32 -9.78 -0.19 -7.71
CA ALA A 32 -8.44 -0.69 -7.97
C ALA A 32 -7.42 -0.15 -6.95
N GLN A 33 -7.52 1.12 -6.58
CA GLN A 33 -6.71 1.69 -5.51
C GLN A 33 -6.99 1.00 -4.17
N GLU A 34 -8.26 0.86 -3.79
CA GLU A 34 -8.68 0.21 -2.53
C GLU A 34 -8.17 -1.23 -2.47
N THR A 35 -8.34 -2.01 -3.53
CA THR A 35 -7.81 -3.38 -3.64
C THR A 35 -6.28 -3.42 -3.54
N ALA A 36 -5.56 -2.46 -4.13
CA ALA A 36 -4.11 -2.40 -4.01
C ALA A 36 -3.68 -2.11 -2.55
N VAL A 37 -4.35 -1.17 -1.88
CA VAL A 37 -4.15 -0.90 -0.44
C VAL A 37 -4.38 -2.17 0.38
N ASP A 38 -5.50 -2.86 0.16
CA ASP A 38 -5.87 -4.03 0.97
C ASP A 38 -4.89 -5.20 0.77
N ARG A 39 -4.40 -5.41 -0.46
CA ARG A 39 -3.34 -6.40 -0.73
C ARG A 39 -2.04 -6.08 -0.02
N LEU A 40 -1.62 -4.81 -0.04
CA LEU A 40 -0.39 -4.38 0.64
C LEU A 40 -0.52 -4.54 2.16
N ARG A 41 -1.69 -4.19 2.73
CA ARG A 41 -1.98 -4.40 4.16
C ARG A 41 -1.91 -5.87 4.55
N ALA A 42 -2.56 -6.75 3.77
CA ALA A 42 -2.53 -8.19 4.03
C ALA A 42 -1.11 -8.76 3.94
N ALA A 43 -0.34 -8.33 2.94
CA ALA A 43 1.05 -8.74 2.78
C ALA A 43 1.94 -8.26 3.95
N LEU A 44 1.77 -7.01 4.37
CA LEU A 44 2.50 -6.44 5.51
C LEU A 44 2.18 -7.19 6.79
N ALA A 45 0.89 -7.39 7.08
CA ALA A 45 0.44 -8.14 8.27
C ALA A 45 0.99 -9.58 8.29
N GLY A 46 1.07 -10.25 7.14
CA GLY A 46 1.65 -11.58 7.04
C GLY A 46 3.16 -11.61 7.37
N VAL A 47 3.91 -10.62 6.89
CA VAL A 47 5.35 -10.50 7.19
C VAL A 47 5.57 -10.14 8.66
N GLU A 48 4.78 -9.22 9.21
CA GLU A 48 4.83 -8.84 10.63
C GLU A 48 4.53 -10.04 11.53
N ALA A 49 3.51 -10.84 11.20
CA ALA A 49 3.20 -12.07 11.92
C ALA A 49 4.32 -13.13 11.83
N GLU A 50 5.03 -13.24 10.70
CA GLU A 50 6.19 -14.12 10.57
C GLU A 50 7.36 -13.66 11.44
N ILE A 51 7.64 -12.35 11.45
CA ILE A 51 8.64 -11.74 12.34
C ILE A 51 8.29 -12.00 13.80
N GLU A 52 7.03 -11.75 14.19
CA GLU A 52 6.56 -11.94 15.56
C GLU A 52 6.74 -13.39 16.02
N ARG A 53 6.39 -14.37 15.18
CA ARG A 53 6.61 -15.80 15.49
C ARG A 53 8.09 -16.12 15.74
N HIS A 54 8.99 -15.57 14.93
CA HIS A 54 10.43 -15.80 15.11
C HIS A 54 11.01 -15.10 16.33
N ASN A 55 10.45 -13.96 16.73
CA ASN A 55 10.82 -13.28 17.97
C ASN A 55 10.27 -14.00 19.20
N ALA A 56 9.03 -14.49 19.16
CA ALA A 56 8.39 -15.23 20.24
C ALA A 56 9.05 -16.59 20.48
N HIS A 57 9.54 -17.23 19.41
CA HIS A 57 10.25 -18.51 19.46
C HIS A 57 11.61 -18.41 18.74
N PRO A 58 12.63 -17.84 19.41
CA PRO A 58 13.96 -17.70 18.84
C PRO A 58 14.55 -19.07 18.45
N SER A 59 15.05 -19.14 17.22
CA SER A 59 15.69 -20.35 16.67
C SER A 59 16.79 -19.96 15.70
N ALA A 60 17.73 -20.88 15.44
CA ALA A 60 18.79 -20.65 14.44
C ALA A 60 18.19 -20.34 13.04
N TRP A 61 17.09 -21.00 12.68
CA TRP A 61 16.35 -20.70 11.45
C TRP A 61 15.75 -19.29 11.48
N GLY A 62 15.11 -18.90 12.60
CA GLY A 62 14.57 -17.55 12.77
C GLY A 62 15.64 -16.47 12.66
N ALA A 63 16.80 -16.66 13.28
CA ALA A 63 17.94 -15.75 13.21
C ALA A 63 18.48 -15.59 11.77
N HIS A 64 18.52 -16.68 11.01
CA HIS A 64 18.86 -16.64 9.58
C HIS A 64 17.76 -15.98 8.72
N ARG A 65 16.48 -16.17 9.07
CA ARG A 65 15.33 -15.70 8.29
C ARG A 65 15.02 -14.22 8.48
N LEU A 66 15.11 -13.71 9.71
CA LEU A 66 14.74 -12.34 10.10
C LEU A 66 15.40 -11.23 9.23
N PRO A 67 16.71 -11.31 8.90
CA PRO A 67 17.37 -10.34 8.02
C PRO A 67 16.72 -10.17 6.64
N HIS A 68 16.00 -11.17 6.14
CA HIS A 68 15.27 -11.10 4.87
C HIS A 68 13.83 -10.56 5.03
N LEU A 69 13.23 -10.73 6.20
CA LEU A 69 11.87 -10.28 6.49
C LEU A 69 11.80 -8.79 6.81
N LEU A 70 12.78 -8.25 7.54
CA LEU A 70 12.79 -6.83 7.94
C LEU A 70 12.80 -5.89 6.73
N PRO A 71 13.69 -6.04 5.73
CA PRO A 71 13.67 -5.19 4.54
C PRO A 71 12.37 -5.35 3.73
N LYS A 72 11.79 -6.56 3.73
CA LYS A 72 10.52 -6.83 3.05
C LYS A 72 9.37 -6.09 3.73
N ARG A 73 9.30 -6.11 5.07
CA ARG A 73 8.33 -5.32 5.85
C ARG A 73 8.47 -3.83 5.53
N ASP A 74 9.68 -3.30 5.59
CA ASP A 74 9.92 -1.87 5.40
C ASP A 74 9.56 -1.42 3.98
N ARG A 75 9.87 -2.25 2.98
CA ARG A 75 9.44 -2.02 1.59
C ARG A 75 7.91 -1.96 1.47
N LEU A 76 7.19 -2.92 2.05
CA LEU A 76 5.72 -2.98 1.99
C LEU A 76 5.09 -1.79 2.73
N ALA A 77 5.63 -1.41 3.90
CA ALA A 77 5.17 -0.25 4.66
C ALA A 77 5.34 1.06 3.87
N ARG A 78 6.49 1.22 3.17
CA ARG A 78 6.73 2.36 2.30
C ARG A 78 5.77 2.40 1.12
N GLU A 79 5.60 1.29 0.40
CA GLU A 79 4.67 1.19 -0.73
C GLU A 79 3.23 1.51 -0.30
N LEU A 80 2.79 1.01 0.86
CA LEU A 80 1.48 1.32 1.42
C LEU A 80 1.33 2.82 1.74
N GLY A 81 2.34 3.43 2.35
CA GLY A 81 2.36 4.85 2.67
C GLY A 81 2.35 5.75 1.42
N GLU A 82 3.01 5.35 0.34
CA GLU A 82 2.97 6.06 -0.95
C GLU A 82 1.57 6.00 -1.58
N LEU A 83 0.91 4.84 -1.49
CA LEU A 83 -0.40 4.61 -2.10
C LEU A 83 -1.56 5.32 -1.37
N GLN A 84 -1.34 5.71 -0.11
CA GLN A 84 -2.32 6.38 0.75
C GLN A 84 -2.21 7.92 0.79
N ARG A 85 -1.11 8.53 0.31
CA ARG A 85 -0.96 9.99 0.17
C ARG A 85 -1.93 10.55 -0.88
#